data_AF-A0A1J3FW89-F1
#
_entry.id   AF-A0A1J3FW89-F1
#
_cell.length_a   1.000
_cell.length_b   1.000
_cell.length_c   1.000
_cell.angle_alpha   90.00
_cell.angle_beta   90.00
_cell.angle_gamma   90.00
#
_symmetry.space_group_name_H-M   'P 1'
#
loop_
_entity.id
_entity.type
_entity.pdbx_description
1 polymer ?
#
loop_
_entity_poly.entity_id
_entity_poly.type
_entity_poly.pdbx_seq_one_letter_code
_entity_poly.pdbx_strand_id
1 'polypeptide(L)' 'RKVVRVERDEPIRVSRRDQFRGMNGNNDRDWRRFGCYVLVESFALRRADGVLLVKCVFRHSQRLRCKWE' A
#
# COMPACT_ATOMS: atom_id res chain seq x y z
N ARG A 1 -29.94 5.37 10.86
CA ARG A 1 -28.77 4.73 10.21
C ARG A 1 -27.51 5.47 10.67
N LYS A 2 -26.61 4.85 11.43
CA LYS A 2 -25.37 5.50 11.93
C LYS A 2 -24.33 5.45 10.81
N VAL A 3 -23.99 6.61 10.23
CA VAL A 3 -22.97 6.70 9.18
C VAL A 3 -21.61 6.70 9.87
N VAL A 4 -20.85 5.61 9.73
CA VAL A 4 -19.48 5.53 10.23
C VAL A 4 -18.57 6.15 9.17
N ARG A 5 -17.91 7.26 9.52
CA ARG A 5 -16.86 7.85 8.68
C ARG A 5 -15.64 6.93 8.73
N VAL A 6 -15.30 6.32 7.61
CA VAL A 6 -14.06 5.57 7.43
C VAL A 6 -12.94 6.60 7.24
N GLU A 7 -12.11 6.79 8.27
CA GLU A 7 -10.85 7.50 8.10
C GLU A 7 -9.91 6.63 7.26
N ARG A 8 -9.38 7.22 6.19
CA ARG A 8 -8.41 6.53 5.34
C ARG A 8 -7.10 6.46 6.10
N ASP A 9 -6.63 5.24 6.32
CA ASP A 9 -5.29 5.04 6.85
C ASP A 9 -4.22 5.40 5.84
N GLU A 10 -3.07 5.85 6.36
CA GLU A 10 -1.88 6.01 5.56
C GLU A 10 -1.54 4.68 4.87
N PRO A 11 -1.31 4.71 3.54
CA PRO A 11 -1.02 3.49 2.80
C PRO A 11 0.29 2.89 3.28
N ILE A 12 0.23 1.63 3.72
CA ILE A 12 1.41 0.86 4.09
C ILE A 12 2.24 0.63 2.82
N ARG A 13 3.32 1.39 2.65
CA ARG A 13 4.26 1.23 1.54
C ARG A 13 5.38 0.28 1.94
N VAL A 14 5.46 -0.85 1.26
CA VAL A 14 6.61 -1.76 1.34
C VAL A 14 7.41 -1.58 0.06
N SER A 15 8.60 -0.98 0.16
CA SER A 15 9.49 -0.75 -0.98
C SER A 15 10.73 -1.62 -0.85
N ARG A 16 11.00 -2.47 -1.84
CA ARG A 16 12.31 -3.09 -2.03
C ARG A 16 13.07 -2.27 -3.07
N ARG A 17 14.13 -1.58 -2.65
CA ARG A 17 15.06 -0.90 -3.55
C ARG A 17 16.19 -1.86 -3.88
N ASP A 18 16.14 -2.49 -5.05
CA ASP A 18 17.35 -3.05 -5.65
C ASP A 18 18.13 -1.88 -6.27
N GLN A 19 19.16 -1.40 -5.57
CA GLN A 19 20.07 -0.38 -6.10
C GLN A 19 21.07 -1.07 -7.02
N PHE A 20 20.77 -1.13 -8.32
CA PHE A 20 21.75 -1.57 -9.31
C PHE A 20 22.64 -0.39 -9.71
N ARG A 21 23.91 -0.44 -9.29
CA ARG A 21 24.92 0.58 -9.59
C ARG A 21 25.50 0.34 -10.98
N GLY A 22 24.79 0.84 -12.00
CA GLY A 22 25.29 1.31 -13.29
C GLY A 22 26.12 0.37 -14.18
N MET A 23 25.59 0.06 -15.37
CA MET A 23 26.43 -0.13 -16.56
C MET A 23 26.39 1.18 -17.36
N ASN A 24 27.54 1.85 -17.45
CA ASN A 24 27.80 2.94 -18.38
C ASN A 24 27.51 2.47 -19.81
N GLY A 25 26.70 3.20 -20.56
CA GLY A 25 26.48 2.88 -21.96
C GLY A 25 25.31 3.62 -22.60
N ASN A 26 25.43 4.94 -22.71
CA ASN A 26 24.92 5.80 -23.79
C ASN A 26 23.61 5.37 -24.50
N ASN A 27 22.57 5.03 -23.73
CA ASN A 27 21.22 4.80 -24.20
C ASN A 27 20.27 5.27 -23.10
N ASP A 28 19.84 6.52 -23.19
CA ASP A 28 18.79 7.14 -22.37
C ASP A 28 17.43 6.48 -22.63
N ARG A 29 17.33 5.18 -22.35
CA ARG A 29 16.04 4.55 -22.09
C ARG A 29 15.78 4.74 -20.61
N ASP A 30 15.08 5.83 -20.29
CA ASP A 30 14.58 6.11 -18.95
C ASP A 30 13.92 4.85 -18.37
N TRP A 31 14.61 4.23 -17.40
CA TRP A 31 14.10 3.04 -16.74
C TRP A 31 12.92 3.45 -15.86
N ARG A 32 11.73 2.97 -16.22
CA ARG A 32 10.51 3.15 -15.43
C ARG A 32 10.62 2.41 -14.11
N ARG A 33 10.08 2.99 -13.03
CA ARG A 33 10.12 2.35 -11.71
C ARG A 33 9.15 1.16 -11.70
N PHE A 34 9.51 0.07 -11.05
CA PHE A 34 8.58 -1.04 -10.82
C PHE A 34 7.86 -0.86 -9.49
N GLY A 35 6.52 -0.90 -9.50
CA GLY A 35 5.68 -0.85 -8.31
C GLY A 35 4.87 -2.13 -8.12
N CYS A 36 4.85 -2.65 -6.88
CA CYS A 36 4.06 -3.81 -6.46
C CYS A 36 3.11 -3.41 -5.33
N TYR A 37 1.82 -3.67 -5.53
CA TYR A 37 0.72 -3.22 -4.68
C TYR A 37 -0.09 -4.44 -4.21
N VAL A 38 -0.50 -4.44 -2.94
CA VAL A 38 -1.38 -5.48 -2.37
C VAL A 38 -2.71 -4.86 -1.95
N LEU A 39 -3.82 -5.56 -2.19
CA LEU A 39 -5.09 -5.15 -1.63
C LEU A 39 -5.08 -5.32 -0.10
N VAL A 40 -5.45 -4.25 0.61
CA VAL A 40 -5.54 -4.24 2.07
C VAL A 40 -6.98 -3.89 2.47
N GLU A 41 -7.54 -4.68 3.39
CA GLU A 41 -8.82 -4.39 4.05
C GLU A 41 -8.57 -4.04 5.51
N SER A 42 -9.26 -3.01 6.02
CA SER A 42 -9.18 -2.62 7.43
C SER A 42 -10.55 -2.66 8.08
N PHE A 43 -10.60 -3.24 9.28
CA PHE A 43 -11.78 -3.34 10.12
C PHE A 43 -11.51 -2.59 11.42
N ALA A 44 -12.40 -1.67 11.78
CA ALA A 44 -12.28 -0.85 12.98
C ALA A 44 -13.52 -1.03 13.86
N LEU A 45 -13.32 -1.42 15.11
CA LEU A 45 -14.37 -1.48 16.13
C LEU A 45 -14.32 -0.22 16.97
N ARG A 46 -15.42 0.54 16.98
CA ARG A 46 -15.55 1.74 17.81
C ARG A 46 -16.65 1.53 18.85
N ARG A 47 -16.39 1.97 20.08
CA ARG A 47 -17.40 2.09 21.13
C ARG A 47 -18.48 3.09 20.72
N ALA A 48 -19.62 3.07 21.42
CA ALA A 48 -20.74 3.97 21.14
C ALA A 48 -20.34 5.46 21.24
N ASP A 49 -19.43 5.78 22.16
CA ASP A 49 -18.79 7.09 22.38
C ASP A 49 -17.75 7.47 21.29
N GLY A 50 -17.53 6.61 20.30
CA GLY A 50 -16.63 6.85 19.17
C GLY A 50 -15.19 6.41 19.39
N VAL A 51 -14.81 5.98 20.60
CA VAL A 51 -13.44 5.54 20.89
C VAL A 51 -13.11 4.26 20.11
N LEU A 52 -12.00 4.27 19.37
CA LEU A 52 -11.49 3.09 18.66
C LEU A 52 -10.95 2.07 19.67
N LEU A 53 -11.51 0.86 19.64
CA LEU A 53 -11.08 -0.24 20.50
C LEU A 53 -10.03 -1.11 19.82
N VAL A 54 -10.36 -1.58 18.61
CA VAL A 54 -9.47 -2.45 17.86
C VAL A 54 -9.52 -2.10 16.40
N LYS A 55 -8.37 -2.30 15.76
CA LYS A 55 -8.21 -2.16 14.33
C LYS A 55 -7.44 -3.34 13.80
N CYS A 56 -8.06 -4.07 12.88
CA CYS A 56 -7.48 -5.21 12.21
C CYS A 56 -7.18 -4.84 10.76
N VAL A 57 -6.03 -5.30 10.26
CA VAL A 57 -5.60 -5.05 8.88
C VAL A 57 -5.33 -6.41 8.22
N PHE A 58 -6.07 -6.70 7.16
CA PHE A 58 -5.92 -7.93 6.40
C PHE A 58 -5.30 -7.63 5.04
N ARG A 59 -4.20 -8.34 4.72
CA ARG A 59 -3.49 -8.20 3.44
C ARG A 59 -3.86 -9.38 2.56
N HIS A 60 -4.49 -9.11 1.43
CA HIS A 60 -4.86 -10.13 0.46
C HIS A 60 -3.65 -10.44 -0.43
N SER A 61 -2.71 -11.26 0.05
CA SER A 61 -1.47 -11.60 -0.69
C SER A 61 -1.72 -12.24 -2.07
N GLN A 62 -2.90 -12.84 -2.28
CA GLN A 62 -3.31 -13.38 -3.58
C GLN A 62 -3.81 -12.30 -4.56
N ARG A 63 -4.09 -11.09 -4.06
CA ARG A 63 -4.57 -9.93 -4.84
C ARG A 63 -3.46 -8.88 -4.98
N LEU A 64 -2.33 -9.31 -5.55
CA LEU A 64 -1.22 -8.44 -5.90
C LEU A 64 -1.42 -7.82 -7.27
N ARG A 65 -0.96 -6.57 -7.44
CA ARG A 65 -0.91 -5.88 -8.73
C ARG A 65 0.45 -5.24 -8.91
N CYS A 66 1.07 -5.51 -10.05
CA CYS A 66 2.36 -4.94 -10.42
C CYS A 66 2.18 -3.99 -11.62
N LYS A 67 2.87 -2.85 -11.61
CA LYS A 67 2.92 -1.92 -12.74
C LYS A 67 4.28 -1.23 -12.84
N TRP A 68 4.63 -0.82 -14.06
CA TRP A 68 5.71 0.13 -14.28
C TRP A 68 5.15 1.55 -14.14
N GLU A 69 5.84 2.42 -13.40
CA GLU A 69 5.50 3.84 -13.16
C GLU A 69 6.18 4.76 -14.17
#